data_AF-I9NJZ0-F1
#
_entry.id   AF-I9NJZ0-F1
#
_cell.length_a   1.000
_cell.length_b   1.000
_cell.length_c   1.000
_cell.angle_alpha   90.00
_cell.angle_beta   90.00
_cell.angle_gamma   90.00
#
_symmetry.space_group_name_H-M   'P 1'
#
loop_
_entity.id
_entity.type
_entity.pdbx_description
1 polymer ?
#
loop_
_entity_poly.entity_id
_entity_poly.type
_entity_poly.pdbx_seq_one_letter_code
_entity_poly.pdbx_strand_id
1 'polypeptide(L)' 'MMQRIDSLENVETKRVWSVRDFAKRHQLTDIEETRLLQLFGHFATASELLHNFQRQPRWR' A
#
# COMPACT_ATOMS: atom_id res chain seq x y z
N MET A 1 -15.93 -18.44 -33.98
CA MET A 1 -14.96 -18.97 -33.01
C MET A 1 -14.82 -17.94 -31.90
N MET A 2 -15.46 -18.17 -30.75
CA MET A 2 -15.55 -17.18 -29.66
C MET A 2 -14.53 -17.58 -28.58
N GLN A 3 -13.48 -16.78 -28.42
CA GLN A 3 -12.45 -16.98 -27.40
C GLN A 3 -13.11 -16.77 -26.02
N ARG A 4 -13.26 -17.85 -25.23
CA ARG A 4 -13.65 -17.73 -23.83
C ARG A 4 -12.45 -17.18 -23.06
N ILE A 5 -12.64 -16.04 -22.42
CA ILE A 5 -11.67 -15.50 -21.47
C ILE A 5 -11.68 -16.45 -20.29
N ASP A 6 -10.63 -17.24 -20.15
CA ASP A 6 -10.42 -18.14 -19.04
C ASP A 6 -10.22 -17.29 -17.78
N SER A 7 -11.23 -17.32 -16.92
CA SER A 7 -11.12 -17.27 -15.45
C SER A 7 -10.13 -16.21 -14.91
N LEU A 8 -10.63 -15.02 -14.58
CA LEU A 8 -9.93 -13.97 -13.81
C LEU A 8 -9.60 -14.38 -12.35
N GLU A 9 -9.46 -15.67 -12.06
CA GLU A 9 -9.34 -16.22 -10.70
C GLU A 9 -7.97 -15.97 -10.05
N ASN A 10 -7.02 -15.38 -10.79
CA ASN A 10 -5.69 -15.07 -10.27
C ASN A 10 -5.33 -13.57 -10.30
N VAL A 11 -6.34 -12.69 -10.43
CA VAL A 11 -6.11 -11.29 -10.09
C VAL A 11 -6.18 -11.21 -8.58
N GLU A 12 -5.04 -11.34 -7.91
CA GLU A 12 -4.91 -10.95 -6.51
C GLU A 12 -5.41 -9.50 -6.41
N THR A 13 -6.66 -9.31 -5.98
CA THR A 13 -7.23 -8.00 -5.70
C THR A 13 -6.45 -7.42 -4.54
N LYS A 14 -5.33 -6.76 -4.86
CA LYS A 14 -4.49 -6.09 -3.89
C LYS A 14 -5.32 -5.00 -3.25
N ARG A 15 -5.69 -5.24 -1.99
CA ARG A 15 -6.51 -4.30 -1.22
C ARG A 15 -5.75 -2.98 -1.12
N VAL A 16 -6.28 -1.96 -1.78
CA VAL A 16 -5.77 -0.59 -1.75
C VAL A 16 -6.32 0.11 -0.52
N TRP A 17 -5.48 0.92 0.12
CA TRP A 17 -5.77 1.66 1.34
C TRP A 17 -5.41 3.13 1.15
N SER A 18 -6.18 4.02 1.77
CA SER A 18 -5.73 5.39 1.94
C SER A 18 -4.57 5.41 2.93
N VAL A 19 -3.49 6.09 2.56
CA VAL A 19 -2.32 6.25 3.44
C VAL A 19 -2.70 6.92 4.75
N ARG A 20 -3.64 7.88 4.72
CA ARG A 20 -4.18 8.55 5.92
C ARG A 20 -4.96 7.61 6.83
N ASP A 21 -5.83 6.79 6.27
CA ASP A 21 -6.59 5.81 7.07
C ASP A 21 -5.67 4.75 7.67
N PHE A 22 -4.66 4.32 6.92
CA PHE A 22 -3.63 3.43 7.43
C PHE A 22 -2.83 4.09 8.56
N ALA A 23 -2.42 5.35 8.38
CA ALA A 23 -1.68 6.11 9.39
C ALA A 23 -2.44 6.21 10.72
N LYS A 24 -3.73 6.55 10.65
CA LYS A 24 -4.60 6.61 11.83
C LYS A 24 -4.76 5.26 12.52
N ARG A 25 -4.94 4.16 11.76
CA ARG A 25 -5.12 2.81 12.32
C ARG A 25 -3.85 2.26 12.97
N HIS A 26 -2.70 2.55 12.38
CA HIS A 26 -1.40 2.08 12.85
C HIS A 26 -0.68 3.05 13.79
N GLN A 27 -1.32 4.17 14.15
CA GLN A 27 -0.74 5.22 15.00
C GLN A 27 0.62 5.70 14.50
N LEU A 28 0.72 5.90 13.18
CA LEU A 28 1.93 6.41 12.57
C LEU A 28 2.21 7.82 13.06
N THR A 29 3.49 8.15 13.18
CA THR A 29 3.91 9.54 13.39
C THR A 29 3.71 10.35 12.11
N ASP A 30 3.55 11.67 12.24
CA ASP A 30 3.40 12.58 11.09
C ASP A 30 4.56 12.45 10.08
N ILE A 31 5.76 12.10 10.55
CA ILE A 31 6.94 11.87 9.73
C ILE A 31 6.76 10.61 8.86
N GLU A 32 6.26 9.53 9.45
CA GLU A 32 6.00 8.27 8.75
C GLU A 32 4.85 8.41 7.76
N GLU A 33 3.76 9.09 8.13
CA GLU A 33 2.66 9.40 7.22
C GLU A 33 3.16 10.22 6.03
N THR A 34 3.89 11.30 6.28
CA THR A 34 4.46 12.16 5.23
C THR A 34 5.36 11.35 4.31
N ARG A 35 6.19 10.45 4.85
CA ARG A 35 7.07 9.59 4.05
C ARG A 35 6.28 8.61 3.18
N LEU A 36 5.25 7.98 3.72
CA LEU A 36 4.39 7.08 2.95
C LEU A 36 3.63 7.85 1.86
N LEU A 37 3.16 9.08 2.15
CA LEU A 37 2.55 9.96 1.16
C LEU A 37 3.54 10.38 0.06
N GLN A 38 4.81 10.63 0.40
CA GLN A 38 5.86 10.93 -0.60
C GLN A 38 6.22 9.72 -1.47
N LEU A 39 6.21 8.51 -0.90
CA LEU A 39 6.55 7.28 -1.62
C LEU A 39 5.42 6.78 -2.52
N PHE A 40 4.18 6.83 -2.05
CA PHE A 40 3.04 6.18 -2.71
C PHE A 40 1.91 7.14 -3.11
N GLY A 41 1.92 8.37 -2.62
CA GLY A 41 0.78 9.29 -2.77
C GLY A 41 -0.36 8.95 -1.81
N HIS A 42 -1.59 9.27 -2.19
CA HIS A 42 -2.76 9.16 -1.29
C HIS A 42 -3.25 7.74 -1.05
N PHE A 43 -2.93 6.80 -1.96
CA PHE A 43 -3.42 5.43 -1.95
C PHE A 43 -2.27 4.47 -2.23
N ALA A 44 -2.20 3.40 -1.44
CA ALA A 44 -1.18 2.37 -1.54
C ALA A 44 -1.76 1.01 -1.13
N THR A 45 -1.14 -0.09 -1.54
CA THR A 45 -1.58 -1.41 -1.06
C THR A 45 -1.17 -1.62 0.39
N ALA A 46 -1.93 -2.43 1.14
CA ALA A 46 -1.57 -2.75 2.53
C ALA A 46 -0.15 -3.33 2.64
N SER A 47 0.24 -4.18 1.69
CA SER A 47 1.57 -4.79 1.65
C SER A 47 2.68 -3.75 1.50
N GLU A 48 2.49 -2.76 0.60
CA GLU A 48 3.46 -1.67 0.40
C GLU A 48 3.60 -0.80 1.66
N LEU A 49 2.48 -0.45 2.29
CA LEU A 49 2.44 0.35 3.51
C LEU A 49 3.11 -0.37 4.68
N LEU A 50 2.77 -1.63 4.92
CA LEU A 50 3.37 -2.44 5.98
C LEU A 50 4.88 -2.64 5.77
N HIS A 51 5.31 -2.89 4.54
CA HIS A 51 6.72 -3.11 4.23
C HIS A 51 7.58 -1.85 4.44
N ASN A 52 7.03 -0.67 4.15
CA ASN A 52 7.77 0.60 4.23
C ASN A 52 7.64 1.27 5.59
N PHE A 53 6.57 1.02 6.34
CA PHE A 53 6.43 1.45 7.72
C PHE A 53 7.44 0.74 8.64
N GLN A 54 7.58 -0.59 8.55
CA GLN A 54 8.47 -1.35 9.45
C GLN A 54 9.96 -1.12 9.18
N ARG A 55 10.33 -0.71 7.96
CA ARG A 55 11.71 -0.40 7.62
C ARG A 55 12.06 0.99 8.13
N GLN A 56 12.51 1.03 9.39
CA GLN A 56 13.23 2.16 9.96
C GLN A 56 14.29 2.67 8.97
N PRO A 57 14.52 3.99 8.90
CA PRO A 57 15.41 4.59 7.91
C PRO A 57 16.82 4.00 8.06
N ARG A 58 17.25 3.22 7.07
CA ARG A 58 18.69 3.05 6.79
C ARG A 58 19.14 4.38 6.20
N TRP A 59 19.46 5.34 7.06
CA TRP A 59 20.26 6.50 6.68
C TRP A 59 21.54 5.96 6.01
N ARG A 60 21.74 6.29 4.73
CA ARG A 60 22.99 6.06 4.01
C ARG A 60 23.65 7.40 3.79
#